data_AF-A0A2G6HFP6-F1
#
_entry.id   AF-A0A2G6HFP6-F1
#
_cell.length_a   1.000
_cell.length_b   1.000
_cell.length_c   1.000
_cell.angle_alpha   90.00
_cell.angle_beta   90.00
_cell.angle_gamma   90.00
#
_symmetry.space_group_name_H-M   'P 1'
#
loop_
_entity.id
_entity.type
_entity.pdbx_description
1 polymer ?
#
loop_
_entity_poly.entity_id
_entity_poly.type
_entity_poly.pdbx_seq_one_letter_code
_entity_poly.pdbx_strand_id
1 'polypeptide(L)'
;MMKRKKKNKFVRTLLRRGTTPVNKRTSSAGSSLPENIRRLPQIDSPILIGAIGVGAIGVGAAVRSLRPAARGGRTERFRSWISQALFDDQELLSGAAGIPVVLTGFTVEVLEGFGKPPLVSFDLHVDNDEGVWSPLVGEDLLSHVTQHVWDNPEIAPVAIRGRVIAAGTEEELADMSVLGFDGEIARPADLYGRYGPPASDPTWKS
;
A
#
# COMPACT_ATOMS: atom_id res chain seq x y z
N MET A 1 -27.65 -21.33 67.57
CA MET A 1 -26.87 -20.07 67.58
C MET A 1 -27.10 -19.39 66.24
N MET A 2 -28.07 -18.50 65.98
CA MET A 2 -28.60 -17.32 66.66
C MET A 2 -27.80 -16.01 66.42
N LYS A 3 -28.38 -15.18 65.53
CA LYS A 3 -28.50 -13.71 65.53
C LYS A 3 -27.34 -12.76 65.12
N ARG A 4 -27.71 -11.98 64.08
CA ARG A 4 -27.67 -10.49 63.94
C ARG A 4 -26.32 -9.85 63.59
N LYS A 5 -26.21 -9.18 62.42
CA LYS A 5 -26.65 -7.80 62.06
C LYS A 5 -26.03 -6.70 62.93
N LYS A 6 -25.18 -5.84 62.33
CA LYS A 6 -25.33 -4.37 62.12
C LYS A 6 -23.95 -3.77 61.75
N LYS A 7 -23.80 -3.15 60.56
CA LYS A 7 -24.16 -1.77 60.13
C LYS A 7 -23.01 -0.76 60.31
N ASN A 8 -22.76 -0.07 59.18
CA ASN A 8 -22.50 1.37 59.02
C ASN A 8 -21.10 1.93 59.35
N LYS A 9 -20.57 2.97 58.68
CA LYS A 9 -21.10 3.94 57.69
C LYS A 9 -19.90 4.73 57.11
N PHE A 10 -19.97 5.03 55.79
CA PHE A 10 -19.61 6.30 55.10
C PHE A 10 -18.14 6.77 55.15
N VAL A 11 -17.54 7.34 54.09
CA VAL A 11 -17.88 8.62 53.43
C VAL A 11 -17.42 8.57 51.95
N ARG A 12 -18.33 8.62 50.97
CA ARG A 12 -18.59 9.75 50.03
C ARG A 12 -17.35 10.51 49.49
N THR A 13 -17.13 10.44 48.18
CA THR A 13 -16.86 11.64 47.36
C THR A 13 -17.51 11.44 46.00
N LEU A 14 -18.39 12.38 45.66
CA LEU A 14 -19.19 12.50 44.44
C LEU A 14 -18.34 13.13 43.34
N LEU A 15 -18.44 12.68 42.08
CA LEU A 15 -18.36 13.57 40.91
C LEU A 15 -19.00 12.94 39.66
N ARG A 16 -20.31 13.18 39.62
CA ARG A 16 -21.20 13.56 38.50
C ARG A 16 -20.73 13.32 37.04
N ARG A 17 -21.54 12.54 36.32
CA ARG A 17 -21.71 12.49 34.85
C ARG A 17 -21.67 13.90 34.22
N GLY A 18 -20.77 14.10 33.26
CA GLY A 18 -20.77 15.24 32.34
C GLY A 18 -21.19 14.78 30.94
N THR A 19 -22.38 15.19 30.53
CA THR A 19 -22.90 15.11 29.16
C THR A 19 -22.32 16.23 28.30
N THR A 20 -22.14 15.96 27.01
CA THR A 20 -21.55 16.85 25.99
C THR A 20 -22.32 18.17 25.79
N PRO A 21 -21.65 19.33 25.75
CA PRO A 21 -22.24 20.52 25.16
C PRO A 21 -22.04 20.51 23.63
N VAL A 22 -23.16 20.46 22.92
CA VAL A 22 -23.32 20.83 21.51
C VAL A 22 -23.45 22.35 21.46
N ASN A 23 -22.63 23.04 20.66
CA ASN A 23 -22.97 24.38 20.21
C ASN A 23 -23.07 24.42 18.68
N LYS A 24 -24.28 24.72 18.23
CA LYS A 24 -24.72 24.87 16.85
C LYS A 24 -24.69 26.37 16.52
N ARG A 25 -23.88 26.73 15.51
CA ARG A 25 -23.90 27.92 14.62
C ARG A 25 -24.55 29.22 15.12
N THR A 26 -23.83 30.34 14.94
CA THR A 26 -24.42 31.59 14.43
C THR A 26 -23.36 32.42 13.69
N SER A 27 -23.76 32.92 12.52
CA SER A 27 -23.04 33.88 11.68
C SER A 27 -23.51 35.30 11.99
N SER A 28 -22.62 36.31 12.01
CA SER A 28 -22.83 37.75 11.69
C SER A 28 -21.60 38.54 12.19
N ALA A 29 -20.80 39.17 11.33
CA ALA A 29 -20.97 40.48 10.67
C ALA A 29 -20.57 41.69 11.55
N GLY A 30 -19.48 42.38 11.16
CA GLY A 30 -19.43 43.85 11.14
C GLY A 30 -18.40 44.59 12.02
N SER A 31 -17.49 45.33 11.35
CA SER A 31 -16.72 46.53 11.79
C SER A 31 -15.56 46.33 12.78
N SER A 32 -14.38 46.96 12.70
CA SER A 32 -13.75 47.93 11.79
C SER A 32 -12.24 48.00 12.11
N LEU A 33 -11.42 48.14 11.07
CA LEU A 33 -9.93 48.14 10.94
C LEU A 33 -9.16 49.13 11.86
N PRO A 34 -7.84 48.95 12.14
CA PRO A 34 -6.77 49.22 11.15
C PRO A 34 -5.60 48.20 11.04
N GLU A 35 -5.19 48.00 9.79
CA GLU A 35 -3.80 48.06 9.30
C GLU A 35 -2.75 47.02 9.79
N ASN A 36 -2.77 45.82 9.19
CA ASN A 36 -1.63 45.19 8.48
C ASN A 36 -2.07 43.83 7.91
N ILE A 37 -2.90 43.84 6.87
CA ILE A 37 -3.34 42.63 6.18
C ILE A 37 -2.31 42.33 5.10
N ARG A 38 -1.49 41.31 5.33
CA ARG A 38 -0.83 40.54 4.26
C ARG A 38 -1.92 40.09 3.30
N ARG A 39 -2.01 40.77 2.15
CA ARG A 39 -2.89 40.42 1.05
C ARG A 39 -2.58 38.98 0.61
N LEU A 40 -3.51 38.07 0.81
CA LEU A 40 -3.53 36.83 0.04
C LEU A 40 -3.79 37.20 -1.43
N PRO A 41 -3.05 36.63 -2.40
CA PRO A 41 -3.31 36.88 -3.80
C PRO A 41 -4.70 36.32 -4.16
N GLN A 42 -5.62 37.23 -4.45
CA GLN A 42 -6.96 36.91 -4.93
C GLN A 42 -6.86 36.74 -6.45
N ILE A 43 -6.86 35.50 -6.92
CA ILE A 43 -6.85 35.20 -8.35
C ILE A 43 -8.30 35.24 -8.84
N ASP A 44 -8.79 36.46 -9.11
CA ASP A 44 -10.03 36.66 -9.87
C ASP A 44 -9.68 36.66 -11.36
N SER A 45 -9.61 35.47 -11.96
CA SER A 45 -9.58 35.32 -13.41
C SER A 45 -10.36 34.07 -13.85
N PRO A 46 -11.60 34.24 -14.32
CA PRO A 46 -12.42 33.13 -14.83
C PRO A 46 -11.94 32.57 -16.19
N ILE A 47 -10.85 33.10 -16.78
CA ILE A 47 -10.34 32.67 -18.09
C ILE A 47 -9.20 31.64 -17.94
N LEU A 48 -8.53 31.58 -16.77
CA LEU A 48 -7.50 30.56 -16.52
C LEU A 48 -8.09 29.15 -16.27
N ILE A 49 -9.41 29.04 -16.06
CA ILE A 49 -10.13 27.78 -15.87
C ILE A 49 -10.43 27.08 -17.21
N GLY A 50 -10.34 27.79 -18.34
CA GLY A 50 -10.77 27.28 -19.66
C GLY A 50 -9.72 26.49 -20.46
N ALA A 51 -8.49 26.34 -19.96
CA ALA A 51 -7.39 25.68 -20.68
C ALA A 51 -6.89 24.39 -20.00
N ILE A 52 -7.73 23.76 -19.18
CA ILE A 52 -7.52 22.41 -18.63
C ILE A 52 -8.60 21.50 -19.23
N GLY A 53 -8.75 21.55 -20.55
CA GLY A 53 -9.56 20.61 -21.32
C GLY A 53 -8.61 19.75 -22.13
N VAL A 54 -8.69 18.43 -21.93
CA VAL A 54 -7.83 17.35 -22.49
C VAL A 54 -6.66 16.96 -21.57
N GLY A 55 -6.88 15.91 -20.75
CA GLY A 55 -5.85 15.24 -19.95
C GLY A 55 -6.18 15.12 -18.46
N ALA A 56 -7.40 14.72 -18.10
CA ALA A 56 -7.75 14.44 -16.71
C ALA A 56 -8.33 13.03 -16.59
N ILE A 57 -7.47 12.03 -16.38
CA ILE A 57 -7.83 10.75 -15.75
C ILE A 57 -6.68 10.34 -14.82
N GLY A 58 -6.92 10.37 -13.51
CA GLY A 58 -6.39 9.32 -12.62
C GLY A 58 -5.27 9.57 -11.61
N VAL A 59 -4.82 10.77 -11.26
CA VAL A 59 -3.97 10.95 -10.04
C VAL A 59 -4.89 11.07 -8.82
N GLY A 60 -5.42 9.93 -8.36
CA GLY A 60 -6.56 9.90 -7.44
C GLY A 60 -6.54 8.85 -6.34
N ALA A 61 -5.44 8.15 -6.09
CA ALA A 61 -5.27 7.33 -4.88
C ALA A 61 -4.38 8.08 -3.89
N ALA A 62 -5.00 8.96 -3.09
CA ALA A 62 -4.36 9.49 -1.90
C ALA A 62 -3.96 8.31 -1.01
N VAL A 63 -2.65 8.05 -0.97
CA VAL A 63 -1.96 7.14 -0.07
C VAL A 63 -2.54 7.28 1.34
N ARG A 64 -3.39 6.34 1.73
CA ARG A 64 -3.92 6.25 3.10
C ARG A 64 -2.76 5.83 4.00
N SER A 65 -2.10 6.84 4.55
CA SER A 65 -1.06 6.76 5.58
C SER A 65 0.14 5.85 5.24
N LEU A 66 1.16 6.42 4.61
CA LEU A 66 2.52 6.03 4.96
C LEU A 66 2.75 6.47 6.40
N ARG A 67 2.48 5.56 7.34
CA ARG A 67 2.89 5.74 8.73
C ARG A 67 4.41 5.76 8.71
N PRO A 68 5.10 6.84 9.11
CA PRO A 68 6.56 6.82 9.20
C PRO A 68 6.92 5.81 10.30
N ALA A 69 7.26 4.59 9.92
CA ALA A 69 7.71 3.58 10.86
C ALA A 69 9.18 3.88 11.19
N ALA A 70 9.39 4.46 12.36
CA ALA A 70 10.70 4.53 12.99
C ALA A 70 11.38 3.15 12.93
N ARG A 71 12.54 3.07 12.25
CA ARG A 71 13.36 1.85 12.04
C ARG A 71 12.56 0.66 11.48
N GLY A 72 12.14 0.74 10.21
CA GLY A 72 11.44 -0.36 9.52
C GLY A 72 12.26 -1.66 9.44
N GLY A 73 11.62 -2.80 9.73
CA GLY A 73 12.22 -4.14 9.60
C GLY A 73 12.43 -4.57 8.14
N ARG A 74 12.77 -5.85 7.91
CA ARG A 74 12.97 -6.42 6.55
C ARG A 74 11.76 -6.21 5.63
N THR A 75 10.55 -6.45 6.12
CA THR A 75 9.31 -6.24 5.35
C THR A 75 9.18 -4.82 4.79
N GLU A 76 9.54 -3.80 5.59
CA GLU A 76 9.45 -2.41 5.14
C GLU A 76 10.48 -2.09 4.04
N ARG A 77 11.66 -2.72 4.09
CA ARG A 77 12.69 -2.58 3.05
C ARG A 77 12.26 -3.23 1.74
N PHE A 78 11.72 -4.46 1.80
CA PHE A 78 11.13 -5.11 0.62
C PHE A 78 9.95 -4.32 0.05
N ARG A 79 9.11 -3.75 0.92
CA ARG A 79 8.04 -2.85 0.49
C ARG A 79 8.58 -1.64 -0.27
N SER A 80 9.66 -1.03 0.22
CA SER A 80 10.32 0.09 -0.46
C SER A 80 10.89 -0.31 -1.82
N TRP A 81 11.50 -1.49 -1.95
CA TRP A 81 12.05 -1.94 -3.23
C TRP A 81 10.97 -2.31 -4.25
N ILE A 82 9.94 -3.05 -3.83
CA ILE A 82 8.81 -3.36 -4.71
C ILE A 82 8.11 -2.06 -5.15
N SER A 83 7.95 -1.10 -4.23
CA SER A 83 7.45 0.23 -4.59
C SER A 83 8.32 0.87 -5.68
N GLN A 84 9.64 0.81 -5.55
CA GLN A 84 10.55 1.36 -6.56
C GLN A 84 10.40 0.64 -7.90
N ALA A 85 10.37 -0.69 -7.92
CA ALA A 85 10.17 -1.49 -9.14
C ALA A 85 8.89 -1.11 -9.90
N LEU A 86 7.80 -0.88 -9.17
CA LEU A 86 6.49 -0.55 -9.73
C LEU A 86 6.40 0.88 -10.28
N PHE A 87 7.15 1.83 -9.71
CA PHE A 87 7.06 3.25 -10.10
C PHE A 87 8.18 3.71 -11.03
N ASP A 88 9.31 3.00 -11.09
CA ASP A 88 10.39 3.31 -12.03
C ASP A 88 10.05 2.85 -13.47
N ASP A 89 9.16 1.85 -13.62
CA ASP A 89 8.75 1.30 -14.92
C ASP A 89 7.32 1.72 -15.30
N GLN A 90 7.20 2.91 -15.89
CA GLN A 90 5.91 3.44 -16.34
C GLN A 90 5.36 2.67 -17.57
N GLU A 91 6.22 1.96 -18.31
CA GLU A 91 5.82 1.17 -19.48
C GLU A 91 5.10 -0.10 -19.05
N LEU A 92 5.55 -0.75 -17.97
CA LEU A 92 4.86 -1.85 -17.29
C LEU A 92 3.40 -1.52 -16.95
N LEU A 93 3.17 -0.31 -16.43
CA LEU A 93 1.82 0.17 -16.07
C LEU A 93 1.02 0.67 -17.26
N SER A 94 1.64 0.83 -18.43
CA SER A 94 0.95 1.22 -19.66
C SER A 94 0.28 0.02 -20.35
N GLY A 95 0.60 -1.20 -19.92
CA GLY A 95 0.01 -2.47 -20.37
C GLY A 95 0.43 -2.86 -21.80
N ALA A 96 0.44 -4.16 -22.09
CA ALA A 96 0.86 -4.72 -23.38
C ALA A 96 0.04 -4.24 -24.60
N ALA A 97 -1.15 -3.67 -24.37
CA ALA A 97 -2.04 -3.12 -25.41
C ALA A 97 -2.14 -1.58 -25.39
N GLY A 98 -1.29 -0.89 -24.62
CA GLY A 98 -1.39 0.56 -24.38
C GLY A 98 -2.61 0.96 -23.53
N ILE A 99 -3.23 -0.02 -22.86
CA ILE A 99 -4.31 0.21 -21.90
C ILE A 99 -3.68 0.21 -20.51
N PRO A 100 -3.77 1.33 -19.76
CA PRO A 100 -3.05 1.47 -18.50
C PRO A 100 -3.62 0.53 -17.44
N VAL A 101 -2.72 -0.17 -16.75
CA VAL A 101 -3.05 -0.92 -15.55
C VAL A 101 -3.11 0.03 -14.37
N VAL A 102 -4.23 0.02 -13.66
CA VAL A 102 -4.40 0.84 -12.46
C VAL A 102 -4.08 -0.01 -11.24
N LEU A 103 -2.87 0.13 -10.70
CA LEU A 103 -2.52 -0.43 -9.39
C LEU A 103 -3.20 0.39 -8.28
N THR A 104 -4.08 -0.26 -7.54
CA THR A 104 -4.80 0.35 -6.40
C THR A 104 -4.00 0.23 -5.09
N GLY A 105 -3.11 -0.75 -5.01
CA GLY A 105 -2.24 -0.96 -3.85
C GLY A 105 -1.42 -2.24 -3.97
N PHE A 106 -0.59 -2.50 -2.97
CA PHE A 106 0.11 -3.77 -2.84
C PHE A 106 0.40 -4.08 -1.37
N THR A 107 0.55 -5.37 -1.07
CA THR A 107 0.97 -5.86 0.24
C THR A 107 2.26 -6.66 0.11
N VAL A 108 3.07 -6.66 1.18
CA VAL A 108 4.34 -7.40 1.23
C VAL A 108 4.51 -7.97 2.63
N GLU A 109 4.89 -9.24 2.70
CA GLU A 109 5.24 -9.94 3.92
C GLU A 109 6.53 -10.73 3.73
N VAL A 110 7.42 -10.67 4.71
CA VAL A 110 8.65 -11.46 4.72
C VAL A 110 8.58 -12.44 5.88
N LEU A 111 8.54 -13.72 5.55
CA LEU A 111 8.37 -14.83 6.47
C LEU A 111 9.70 -15.57 6.61
N GLU A 112 10.24 -15.59 7.81
CA GLU A 112 11.50 -16.27 8.12
C GLU A 112 11.24 -17.57 8.85
N GLY A 113 11.68 -18.68 8.27
CA GLY A 113 11.61 -20.00 8.86
C GLY A 113 12.99 -20.52 9.24
N PHE A 114 13.09 -21.27 10.34
CA PHE A 114 14.34 -21.91 10.71
C PHE A 114 14.77 -22.94 9.65
N GLY A 115 16.02 -22.82 9.17
CA GLY A 115 16.60 -23.75 8.19
C GLY A 115 15.97 -23.71 6.79
N LYS A 116 15.13 -22.70 6.49
CA LYS A 116 14.53 -22.49 5.18
C LYS A 116 14.90 -21.11 4.65
N PRO A 117 15.00 -20.92 3.33
CA PRO A 117 15.07 -19.60 2.74
C PRO A 117 13.89 -18.74 3.23
N PRO A 118 14.10 -17.44 3.50
CA PRO A 118 13.00 -16.53 3.77
C PRO A 118 12.02 -16.54 2.60
N LEU A 119 10.72 -16.50 2.90
CA LEU A 119 9.66 -16.38 1.91
C LEU A 119 9.24 -14.90 1.84
N VAL A 120 9.41 -14.29 0.67
CA VAL A 120 8.84 -12.99 0.35
C VAL A 120 7.50 -13.23 -0.34
N SER A 121 6.42 -12.83 0.31
CA SER A 121 5.08 -12.83 -0.27
C SER A 121 4.68 -11.42 -0.64
N PHE A 122 4.17 -11.22 -1.86
CA PHE A 122 3.57 -9.97 -2.27
C PHE A 122 2.26 -10.18 -3.01
N ASP A 123 1.30 -9.30 -2.76
CA ASP A 123 0.04 -9.25 -3.49
C ASP A 123 -0.09 -7.86 -4.14
N LEU A 124 -0.32 -7.84 -5.45
CA LEU A 124 -0.56 -6.62 -6.23
C LEU A 124 -2.06 -6.47 -6.45
N HIS A 125 -2.64 -5.35 -6.01
CA HIS A 125 -4.07 -5.08 -6.19
C HIS A 125 -4.28 -4.21 -7.42
N VAL A 126 -4.99 -4.73 -8.42
CA VAL A 126 -5.30 -4.03 -9.68
C VAL A 126 -6.78 -3.74 -9.78
N ASP A 127 -7.13 -2.58 -10.34
CA ASP A 127 -8.51 -2.31 -10.73
C ASP A 127 -8.90 -3.23 -11.91
N ASN A 128 -10.07 -3.86 -11.81
CA ASN A 128 -10.60 -4.77 -12.84
C ASN A 128 -12.02 -4.36 -13.31
N ASP A 129 -12.51 -3.18 -12.94
CA ASP A 129 -13.89 -2.76 -13.23
C ASP A 129 -14.21 -2.63 -14.73
N GLU A 130 -13.19 -2.39 -15.57
CA GLU A 130 -13.36 -2.23 -17.02
C GLU A 130 -12.96 -3.49 -17.84
N GLY A 131 -12.61 -4.61 -17.20
CA GLY A 131 -12.18 -5.83 -17.91
C GLY A 131 -10.89 -5.65 -18.72
N VAL A 132 -10.07 -4.68 -18.31
CA VAL A 132 -8.76 -4.32 -18.89
C VAL A 132 -7.70 -5.39 -18.62
N TRP A 133 -7.96 -6.29 -17.67
CA TRP A 133 -7.06 -7.37 -17.31
C TRP A 133 -6.82 -8.36 -18.46
N SER A 134 -5.55 -8.70 -18.68
CA SER A 134 -5.10 -9.75 -19.59
C SER A 134 -4.08 -10.63 -18.87
N PRO A 135 -4.06 -11.96 -19.12
CA PRO A 135 -3.02 -12.84 -18.57
C PRO A 135 -1.59 -12.36 -18.88
N LEU A 136 -1.37 -11.75 -20.05
CA LEU A 136 -0.07 -11.20 -20.45
C LEU A 136 0.39 -10.05 -19.54
N VAL A 137 -0.55 -9.19 -19.14
CA VAL A 137 -0.28 -8.08 -18.21
C VAL A 137 0.09 -8.64 -16.82
N GLY A 138 -0.60 -9.69 -16.38
CA GLY A 138 -0.27 -10.37 -15.15
C GLY A 138 1.12 -11.02 -15.18
N GLU A 139 1.46 -11.64 -16.31
CA GLU A 139 2.79 -12.20 -16.54
C GLU A 139 3.87 -11.12 -16.45
N ASP A 140 3.70 -10.00 -17.15
CA ASP A 140 4.68 -8.90 -17.15
C ASP A 140 4.87 -8.31 -15.74
N LEU A 141 3.77 -7.99 -15.04
CA LEU A 141 3.80 -7.46 -13.67
C LEU A 141 4.50 -8.42 -12.70
N LEU A 142 4.10 -9.69 -12.71
CA LEU A 142 4.68 -10.69 -11.83
C LEU A 142 6.15 -10.95 -12.18
N SER A 143 6.51 -11.02 -13.46
CA SER A 143 7.88 -11.21 -13.91
C SER A 143 8.78 -10.09 -13.41
N HIS A 144 8.38 -8.84 -13.64
CA HIS A 144 9.14 -7.65 -13.24
C HIS A 144 9.36 -7.56 -11.74
N VAL A 145 8.28 -7.67 -10.96
CA VAL A 145 8.36 -7.58 -9.48
C VAL A 145 9.15 -8.76 -8.92
N THR A 146 8.93 -9.98 -9.44
CA THR A 146 9.66 -11.18 -9.00
C THR A 146 11.15 -11.03 -9.23
N GLN A 147 11.56 -10.57 -10.41
CA GLN A 147 12.98 -10.34 -10.72
C GLN A 147 13.57 -9.30 -9.77
N HIS A 148 12.87 -8.19 -9.53
CA HIS A 148 13.35 -7.14 -8.62
C HIS A 148 13.47 -7.62 -7.16
N VAL A 149 12.55 -8.48 -6.71
CA VAL A 149 12.61 -9.11 -5.38
C VAL A 149 13.76 -10.12 -5.32
N TRP A 150 13.99 -10.88 -6.39
CA TRP A 150 15.08 -11.85 -6.48
C TRP A 150 16.45 -11.17 -6.45
N ASP A 151 16.61 -10.07 -7.19
CA ASP A 151 17.84 -9.27 -7.29
C ASP A 151 18.00 -8.27 -6.13
N ASN A 152 17.29 -8.47 -5.01
CA ASN A 152 17.41 -7.59 -3.87
C ASN A 152 18.85 -7.60 -3.29
N PRO A 153 19.36 -6.46 -2.80
CA PRO A 153 20.75 -6.35 -2.36
C PRO A 153 21.02 -6.88 -0.94
N GLU A 154 20.01 -7.40 -0.22
CA GLU A 154 20.13 -7.68 1.22
C GLU A 154 20.10 -9.16 1.57
N ILE A 155 19.07 -9.88 1.14
CA ILE A 155 18.87 -11.29 1.45
C ILE A 155 18.47 -12.03 0.18
N ALA A 156 19.40 -12.76 -0.40
CA ALA A 156 19.11 -13.85 -1.31
C ALA A 156 20.06 -15.01 -0.98
N PRO A 157 19.65 -16.27 -1.23
CA PRO A 157 18.42 -16.70 -1.88
C PRO A 157 17.15 -16.55 -1.03
N VAL A 158 16.03 -16.18 -1.67
CA VAL A 158 14.67 -16.14 -1.10
C VAL A 158 13.72 -16.99 -1.91
N ALA A 159 12.70 -17.56 -1.27
CA ALA A 159 11.52 -18.06 -1.97
C ALA A 159 10.54 -16.89 -2.19
N ILE A 160 9.79 -16.92 -3.28
CA ILE A 160 8.89 -15.83 -3.66
C ILE A 160 7.49 -16.36 -3.93
N ARG A 161 6.48 -15.75 -3.29
CA ARG A 161 5.06 -15.91 -3.63
C ARG A 161 4.56 -14.57 -4.16
N GLY A 162 4.15 -14.53 -5.43
CA GLY A 162 3.60 -13.35 -6.07
C GLY A 162 2.18 -13.62 -6.55
N ARG A 163 1.27 -12.69 -6.30
CA ARG A 163 -0.12 -12.76 -6.77
C ARG A 163 -0.60 -11.42 -7.27
N VAL A 164 -1.52 -11.45 -8.23
CA VAL A 164 -2.29 -10.30 -8.68
C VAL A 164 -3.75 -10.52 -8.31
N ILE A 165 -4.33 -9.54 -7.62
CA ILE A 165 -5.66 -9.62 -7.03
C ILE A 165 -6.51 -8.47 -7.58
N ALA A 166 -7.74 -8.78 -8.00
CA ALA A 166 -8.73 -7.79 -8.38
C ALA A 166 -9.17 -6.98 -7.15
N ALA A 167 -8.99 -5.66 -7.22
CA ALA A 167 -9.42 -4.74 -6.19
C ALA A 167 -10.95 -4.79 -6.02
N GLY A 168 -11.42 -4.91 -4.78
CA GLY A 168 -12.84 -4.91 -4.45
C GLY A 168 -13.51 -6.29 -4.45
N THR A 169 -13.12 -7.21 -5.34
CA THR A 169 -13.61 -8.60 -5.34
C THR A 169 -12.68 -9.58 -4.61
N GLU A 170 -11.40 -9.21 -4.42
CA GLU A 170 -10.35 -10.10 -3.89
C GLU A 170 -10.18 -11.40 -4.71
N GLU A 171 -10.61 -11.39 -5.97
CA GLU A 171 -10.41 -12.50 -6.91
C GLU A 171 -8.94 -12.55 -7.33
N GLU A 172 -8.35 -13.74 -7.29
CA GLU A 172 -6.99 -13.97 -7.76
C GLU A 172 -6.99 -14.03 -9.30
N LEU A 173 -6.32 -13.07 -9.92
CA LEU A 173 -6.26 -12.90 -11.36
C LEU A 173 -5.05 -13.60 -12.00
N ALA A 174 -3.94 -13.68 -11.27
CA ALA A 174 -2.75 -14.42 -11.65
C ALA A 174 -1.88 -14.74 -10.41
N ASP A 175 -1.10 -15.81 -10.52
CA ASP A 175 -0.12 -16.25 -9.54
C ASP A 175 1.21 -16.61 -10.24
N MET A 176 2.16 -17.15 -9.50
CA MET A 176 3.47 -17.54 -10.03
C MET A 176 3.40 -18.62 -11.13
N SER A 177 2.29 -19.35 -11.29
CA SER A 177 2.15 -20.36 -12.34
C SER A 177 2.12 -19.77 -13.75
N VAL A 178 1.69 -18.50 -13.90
CA VAL A 178 1.70 -17.81 -15.20
C VAL A 178 3.13 -17.58 -15.71
N LEU A 179 4.12 -17.53 -14.80
CA LEU A 179 5.54 -17.46 -15.14
C LEU A 179 6.15 -18.84 -15.46
N GLY A 180 5.35 -19.91 -15.40
CA GLY A 180 5.79 -21.29 -15.64
C GLY A 180 6.42 -21.97 -14.42
N PHE A 181 6.23 -21.44 -13.22
CA PHE A 181 6.63 -22.14 -11.99
C PHE A 181 5.64 -23.27 -11.65
N ASP A 182 6.13 -24.32 -10.99
CA ASP A 182 5.36 -25.54 -10.65
C ASP A 182 4.22 -25.28 -9.62
N GLY A 183 4.15 -24.08 -9.04
CA GLY A 183 3.06 -23.67 -8.16
C GLY A 183 3.16 -22.20 -7.75
N GLU A 184 2.35 -21.81 -6.77
CA GLU A 184 2.24 -20.43 -6.26
C GLU A 184 3.53 -19.84 -5.67
N ILE A 185 4.50 -20.70 -5.30
CA ILE A 185 5.76 -20.29 -4.68
C ILE A 185 6.92 -20.69 -5.59
N ALA A 186 7.61 -19.69 -6.13
CA ALA A 186 8.87 -19.88 -6.83
C ALA A 186 9.99 -20.15 -5.80
N ARG A 187 10.65 -21.31 -5.91
CA ARG A 187 11.76 -21.67 -5.04
C ARG A 187 13.04 -21.02 -5.54
N PRO A 188 14.06 -20.86 -4.68
CA PRO A 188 15.35 -20.33 -5.12
C PRO A 188 15.90 -21.02 -6.38
N ALA A 189 15.82 -22.36 -6.45
CA ALA A 189 16.35 -23.12 -7.58
C ALA A 189 15.64 -22.77 -8.90
N ASP A 190 14.33 -22.58 -8.85
CA ASP A 190 13.53 -22.20 -10.03
C ASP A 190 13.84 -20.75 -10.45
N LEU A 191 13.98 -19.86 -9.47
CA LEU A 191 14.38 -18.47 -9.67
C LEU A 191 15.80 -18.37 -10.26
N TYR A 192 16.73 -19.21 -9.80
CA TYR A 192 18.06 -19.34 -10.40
C TYR A 192 17.99 -19.76 -11.86
N GLY A 193 17.17 -20.78 -12.16
CA GLY A 193 17.03 -21.30 -13.51
C GLY A 193 16.51 -20.24 -14.48
N ARG A 194 15.64 -19.34 -14.00
CA ARG A 194 15.03 -18.28 -14.82
C ARG A 194 15.87 -17.01 -14.89
N TYR A 195 16.38 -16.50 -13.78
CA TYR A 195 17.00 -15.19 -13.67
C TYR A 195 18.53 -15.24 -13.45
N GLY A 196 19.08 -16.41 -13.13
CA GLY A 196 20.47 -16.57 -12.75
C GLY A 196 20.75 -16.23 -11.28
N PRO A 197 22.03 -16.04 -10.90
CA PRO A 197 22.39 -15.72 -9.52
C PRO A 197 21.86 -14.34 -9.12
N PRO A 198 21.36 -14.19 -7.87
CA PRO A 198 20.82 -12.94 -7.39
C PRO A 198 21.94 -11.91 -7.20
N ALA A 199 21.63 -10.63 -7.35
CA ALA A 199 22.61 -9.55 -7.18
C ALA A 199 23.33 -9.56 -5.81
N SER A 200 22.67 -9.98 -4.72
CA SER A 200 23.29 -10.05 -3.39
C SER A 200 24.29 -11.19 -3.22
N ASP A 201 24.19 -12.27 -4.01
CA ASP A 201 25.15 -13.38 -4.01
C ASP A 201 25.41 -13.89 -5.44
N PRO A 202 26.30 -13.21 -6.19
CA PRO A 202 26.67 -13.62 -7.54
C PRO A 202 27.35 -14.99 -7.63
N THR A 203 27.82 -15.52 -6.50
CA THR A 203 28.51 -16.82 -6.44
C THR A 203 27.57 -17.97 -6.10
N TRP A 204 26.30 -17.67 -5.84
CA TRP A 204 25.31 -18.65 -5.48
C TRP A 204 25.09 -19.66 -6.61
N LYS A 205 24.95 -20.93 -6.22
CA LYS A 205 24.75 -22.06 -7.14
C LYS A 205 23.52 -22.84 -6.66
N SER A 206 22.59 -23.08 -7.58
CA SER A 206 21.43 -23.94 -7.36
C SER A 206 21.75 -25.42 -7.53
#